data_AF-A0A841PAC9-F1
#
_entry.id   AF-A0A841PAC9-F1
#
_cell.length_a   1.000
_cell.length_b   1.000
_cell.length_c   1.000
_cell.angle_alpha   90.00
_cell.angle_beta   90.00
_cell.angle_gamma   90.00
#
_symmetry.space_group_name_H-M   'P 1'
#
loop_
_entity.id
_entity.type
_entity.pdbx_description
1 polymer ?
#
loop_
_entity_poly.entity_id
_entity_poly.type
_entity_poly.pdbx_seq_one_letter_code
_entity_poly.pdbx_strand_id
1 'polypeptide(L)'
;MSEQKIAAAGSAPPESATSRLRPPYASVLDLIGQTPVVELTKFDTGKCRLFIKLESQNPGGSIKDRIALSMIAAAEKQGKLRPGGTIVEATAGNTGLGLAQVGIPKGYRIVLVVPDKMSREKIQHLRALGAEVRMTRSDVGKGHPEYYQDMAEKIAAEVPGAFYANQFANPANPLAHETTTGPEIFSQLNGDVDAVVVGVGSGGTLTGLGRYFAKVSPKTEMVLADPVGSVLAPLIKTGKMEEAGSWTVEGIGEDFVPPNADLSLVKKAYAIPDKQSMLAVRDLLSKEGILAGSSSGTLLSAALRYCREQTVAKRVVTFVCDSGNKYLSKVFDDFWLAEQGLAEHEQHGDLRDLVMRTHRTGDTVYVGPDESLLNAYGRMRRSDVSQLPVLDNGKLIGIVDESDILAHVDGPYDGRWERFNGPVRTAMTSNLHTLQASQTLDALLPVFDRNEVAIIFDGDEFVGLITRIDLINHLRRAR
;
A
#
# COMPACT_ATOMS: atom_id res chain seq x y z
N MET A 1 -22.97 58.94 -45.55
CA MET A 1 -23.75 57.71 -45.33
C MET A 1 -22.92 56.54 -45.79
N SER A 2 -22.61 55.69 -44.83
CA SER A 2 -21.71 54.55 -44.84
C SER A 2 -22.44 53.28 -45.29
N GLU A 3 -21.79 52.47 -46.13
CA GLU A 3 -22.06 51.02 -46.18
C GLU A 3 -20.73 50.29 -46.00
N GLN A 4 -20.52 49.79 -44.78
CA GLN A 4 -19.44 48.88 -44.41
C GLN A 4 -19.86 47.45 -44.74
N LYS A 5 -19.08 46.77 -45.60
CA LYS A 5 -19.14 45.32 -45.80
C LYS A 5 -18.63 44.62 -44.55
N ILE A 6 -19.50 43.86 -43.89
CA ILE A 6 -19.16 42.94 -42.81
C ILE A 6 -18.62 41.67 -43.45
N ALA A 7 -17.33 41.39 -43.23
CA ALA A 7 -16.72 40.10 -43.53
C ALA A 7 -17.18 39.08 -42.47
N ALA A 8 -17.90 38.04 -42.90
CA ALA A 8 -18.23 36.91 -42.05
C ALA A 8 -16.97 36.08 -41.80
N ALA A 9 -16.47 36.11 -40.57
CA ALA A 9 -15.45 35.20 -40.10
C ALA A 9 -16.01 33.78 -40.13
N GLY A 10 -15.39 32.91 -40.93
CA GLY A 10 -15.70 31.47 -40.92
C GLY A 10 -15.36 30.90 -39.56
N SER A 11 -16.38 30.60 -38.77
CA SER A 11 -16.27 29.75 -37.59
C SER A 11 -15.80 28.36 -38.03
N ALA A 12 -14.66 27.91 -37.51
CA ALA A 12 -14.29 26.51 -37.59
C ALA A 12 -15.44 25.64 -37.04
N PRO A 13 -15.73 24.47 -37.63
CA PRO A 13 -16.77 23.61 -37.09
C PRO A 13 -16.43 23.24 -35.65
N PRO A 14 -17.42 23.14 -34.74
CA PRO A 14 -17.16 22.66 -33.40
C PRO A 14 -16.55 21.26 -33.50
N GLU A 15 -15.38 21.06 -32.88
CA GLU A 15 -14.81 19.72 -32.68
C GLU A 15 -15.92 18.83 -32.15
N SER A 16 -16.29 17.82 -32.95
CA SER A 16 -17.47 17.02 -32.68
C SER A 16 -17.38 16.44 -31.27
N ALA A 17 -18.45 16.56 -30.50
CA ALA A 17 -18.60 16.00 -29.15
C ALA A 17 -18.53 14.45 -29.11
N THR A 18 -18.03 13.79 -30.17
CA THR A 18 -18.01 12.33 -30.36
C THR A 18 -16.71 11.64 -29.95
N SER A 19 -15.70 12.34 -29.43
CA SER A 19 -14.42 11.72 -29.02
C SER A 19 -14.15 11.71 -27.51
N ARG A 20 -15.18 11.56 -26.65
CA ARG A 20 -14.93 11.27 -25.22
C ARG A 20 -14.72 9.77 -24.95
N LEU A 21 -15.15 8.89 -25.84
CA LEU A 21 -15.10 7.43 -25.63
C LEU A 21 -13.93 6.81 -26.41
N ARG A 22 -13.16 5.96 -25.74
CA ARG A 22 -12.11 5.14 -26.37
C ARG A 22 -12.77 4.03 -27.21
N PRO A 23 -12.14 3.57 -28.31
CA PRO A 23 -12.62 2.41 -29.04
C PRO A 23 -12.51 1.12 -28.21
N PRO A 24 -13.18 0.02 -28.60
CA PRO A 24 -12.94 -1.30 -28.02
C PRO A 24 -11.47 -1.73 -28.20
N TYR A 25 -10.92 -2.40 -27.20
CA TYR A 25 -9.56 -2.95 -27.21
C TYR A 25 -9.58 -4.48 -27.41
N ALA A 26 -8.57 -5.02 -28.09
CA ALA A 26 -8.48 -6.45 -28.36
C ALA A 26 -7.99 -7.25 -27.13
N SER A 27 -7.22 -6.60 -26.26
CA SER A 27 -6.69 -7.17 -25.04
C SER A 27 -6.71 -6.18 -23.89
N VAL A 28 -6.82 -6.70 -22.66
CA VAL A 28 -6.59 -5.91 -21.44
C VAL A 28 -5.18 -5.30 -21.41
N LEU A 29 -4.21 -5.92 -22.10
CA LEU A 29 -2.84 -5.41 -22.19
C LEU A 29 -2.77 -4.09 -22.96
N ASP A 30 -3.69 -3.85 -23.90
CA ASP A 30 -3.74 -2.61 -24.67
C ASP A 30 -4.27 -1.43 -23.82
N LEU A 31 -4.79 -1.70 -22.63
CA LEU A 31 -5.19 -0.70 -21.63
C LEU A 31 -4.02 -0.25 -20.74
N ILE A 32 -2.86 -0.90 -20.84
CA ILE A 32 -1.67 -0.51 -20.06
C ILE A 32 -1.11 0.79 -20.65
N GLY A 33 -1.05 1.82 -19.82
CA GLY A 33 -0.62 3.15 -20.18
C GLY A 33 -1.76 4.11 -20.50
N GLN A 34 -1.41 5.26 -21.08
CA GLN A 34 -2.37 6.35 -21.37
C GLN A 34 -3.26 6.72 -20.16
N THR A 35 -2.66 6.68 -18.97
CA THR A 35 -3.35 6.95 -17.69
C THR A 35 -3.67 8.44 -17.58
N PRO A 36 -4.77 8.83 -16.92
CA PRO A 36 -5.12 10.25 -16.78
C PRO A 36 -4.11 11.04 -15.95
N VAL A 37 -4.10 12.36 -16.16
CA VAL A 37 -3.46 13.34 -15.29
C VAL A 37 -4.54 14.24 -14.72
N VAL A 38 -4.52 14.45 -13.41
CA VAL A 38 -5.49 15.29 -12.68
C VAL A 38 -4.75 16.42 -11.99
N GLU A 39 -5.27 17.64 -12.09
CA GLU A 39 -4.77 18.78 -11.31
C GLU A 39 -5.36 18.73 -9.90
N LEU A 40 -4.51 18.86 -8.88
CA LEU A 40 -4.95 18.96 -7.49
C LEU A 40 -5.32 20.42 -7.19
N THR A 41 -6.54 20.64 -6.73
CA THR A 41 -7.12 21.98 -6.51
C THR A 41 -7.49 22.24 -5.05
N LYS A 42 -7.49 21.21 -4.22
CA LYS A 42 -7.87 21.26 -2.79
C LYS A 42 -6.68 21.27 -1.84
N PHE A 43 -5.47 21.29 -2.38
CA PHE A 43 -4.22 21.37 -1.62
C PHE A 43 -3.59 22.76 -1.77
N ASP A 44 -2.99 23.26 -0.70
CA ASP A 44 -2.09 24.41 -0.80
C ASP A 44 -0.80 24.00 -1.50
N THR A 45 -0.64 24.44 -2.76
CA THR A 45 0.52 24.21 -3.63
C THR A 45 1.40 25.46 -3.76
N GLY A 46 1.20 26.48 -2.92
CA GLY A 46 1.86 27.77 -3.08
C GLY A 46 1.57 28.38 -4.46
N LYS A 47 2.63 28.73 -5.20
CA LYS A 47 2.50 29.28 -6.57
C LYS A 47 2.45 28.23 -7.67
N CYS A 48 2.66 26.96 -7.34
CA CYS A 48 2.68 25.90 -8.34
C CYS A 48 1.28 25.41 -8.71
N ARG A 49 1.17 24.86 -9.91
CA ARG A 49 0.10 23.94 -10.29
C ARG A 49 0.63 22.53 -10.12
N LEU A 50 -0.01 21.74 -9.27
CA LEU A 50 0.39 20.36 -8.99
C LEU A 50 -0.55 19.38 -9.69
N PHE A 51 0.03 18.51 -10.50
CA PHE A 51 -0.66 17.47 -11.23
C PHE A 51 -0.30 16.09 -10.68
N ILE A 52 -1.22 15.14 -10.78
CA ILE A 52 -0.99 13.76 -10.41
C ILE A 52 -1.33 12.83 -11.57
N LYS A 53 -0.38 11.98 -11.95
CA LYS A 53 -0.53 10.95 -12.99
C LYS A 53 -1.08 9.67 -12.36
N LEU A 54 -2.27 9.25 -12.80
CA LEU A 54 -3.04 8.16 -12.18
C LEU A 54 -2.60 6.77 -12.67
N GLU A 55 -1.36 6.39 -12.38
CA GLU A 55 -0.82 5.07 -12.74
C GLU A 55 -1.54 3.90 -12.04
N SER A 56 -2.33 4.16 -11.01
CA SER A 56 -3.28 3.21 -10.43
C SER A 56 -4.40 2.78 -11.38
N GLN A 57 -4.60 3.47 -12.51
CA GLN A 57 -5.62 3.13 -13.50
C GLN A 57 -5.13 2.20 -14.61
N ASN A 58 -3.88 1.74 -14.56
CA ASN A 58 -3.51 0.56 -15.34
C ASN A 58 -4.34 -0.66 -14.87
N PRO A 59 -4.60 -1.67 -15.73
CA PRO A 59 -5.51 -2.77 -15.42
C PRO A 59 -5.12 -3.63 -14.20
N GLY A 60 -3.83 -3.84 -13.93
CA GLY A 60 -3.28 -4.45 -12.71
C GLY A 60 -3.22 -3.50 -11.50
N GLY A 61 -3.70 -2.26 -11.69
CA GLY A 61 -3.85 -1.26 -10.64
C GLY A 61 -2.54 -0.62 -10.21
N SER A 62 -1.52 -0.56 -11.07
CA SER A 62 -0.24 0.07 -10.74
C SER A 62 0.63 0.47 -11.93
N ILE A 63 1.60 1.34 -11.67
CA ILE A 63 2.67 1.74 -12.60
C ILE A 63 3.51 0.57 -13.10
N LYS A 64 3.55 -0.56 -12.38
CA LYS A 64 4.43 -1.69 -12.69
C LYS A 64 3.94 -2.54 -13.86
N ASP A 65 2.69 -2.39 -14.27
CA ASP A 65 2.13 -3.03 -15.47
C ASP A 65 2.95 -2.65 -16.73
N ARG A 66 3.39 -1.39 -16.80
CA ARG A 66 4.23 -0.89 -17.90
C ARG A 66 5.55 -1.64 -18.00
N ILE A 67 6.21 -1.82 -16.86
CA ILE A 67 7.52 -2.46 -16.83
C ILE A 67 7.39 -3.96 -17.08
N ALA A 68 6.32 -4.60 -16.62
CA ALA A 68 6.03 -5.99 -16.91
C ALA A 68 5.83 -6.21 -18.41
N LEU A 69 5.01 -5.37 -19.05
CA LEU A 69 4.80 -5.39 -20.50
C LEU A 69 6.10 -5.20 -21.27
N SER A 70 6.90 -4.19 -20.89
CA SER A 70 8.18 -3.88 -21.52
C SER A 70 9.21 -5.01 -21.36
N MET A 71 9.37 -5.55 -20.14
CA MET A 71 10.33 -6.63 -19.85
C MET A 71 9.98 -7.91 -20.58
N ILE A 72 8.68 -8.29 -20.60
CA ILE A 72 8.21 -9.48 -21.31
C ILE A 72 8.39 -9.32 -22.82
N ALA A 73 7.97 -8.18 -23.40
CA ALA A 73 8.14 -7.92 -24.83
C ALA A 73 9.62 -7.90 -25.24
N ALA A 74 10.50 -7.36 -24.40
CA ALA A 74 11.94 -7.37 -24.64
C ALA A 74 12.51 -8.80 -24.60
N ALA A 75 12.08 -9.63 -23.65
CA ALA A 75 12.51 -11.02 -23.53
C ALA A 75 12.02 -11.88 -24.71
N GLU A 76 10.78 -11.69 -25.15
CA GLU A 76 10.20 -12.30 -26.34
C GLU A 76 11.02 -11.94 -27.59
N LYS A 77 11.26 -10.64 -27.81
CA LYS A 77 12.02 -10.13 -28.96
C LYS A 77 13.47 -10.64 -28.99
N GLN A 78 14.08 -10.82 -27.83
CA GLN A 78 15.46 -11.33 -27.69
C GLN A 78 15.53 -12.86 -27.76
N GLY A 79 14.40 -13.57 -27.83
CA GLY A 79 14.35 -15.04 -27.79
C GLY A 79 14.70 -15.65 -26.43
N LYS A 80 14.75 -14.83 -25.36
CA LYS A 80 15.00 -15.26 -23.98
C LYS A 80 13.77 -15.90 -23.33
N LEU A 81 12.58 -15.53 -23.81
CA LEU A 81 11.31 -16.10 -23.39
C LEU A 81 10.60 -16.69 -24.62
N ARG A 82 10.33 -18.00 -24.58
CA ARG A 82 9.64 -18.74 -25.65
C ARG A 82 8.18 -19.00 -25.26
N PRO A 83 7.26 -19.24 -26.22
CA PRO A 83 5.87 -19.61 -25.91
C PRO A 83 5.79 -20.75 -24.90
N GLY A 84 4.93 -20.62 -23.88
CA GLY A 84 4.83 -21.59 -22.78
C GLY A 84 5.98 -21.54 -21.76
N GLY A 85 6.92 -20.60 -21.91
CA GLY A 85 8.06 -20.42 -21.00
C GLY A 85 7.67 -19.98 -19.59
N THR A 86 8.66 -19.98 -18.70
CA THR A 86 8.50 -19.60 -17.29
C THR A 86 9.10 -18.22 -17.04
N ILE A 87 8.40 -17.36 -16.31
CA ILE A 87 8.92 -16.09 -15.80
C ILE A 87 9.11 -16.24 -14.29
N VAL A 88 10.27 -15.84 -13.79
CA VAL A 88 10.62 -15.87 -12.37
C VAL A 88 10.93 -14.44 -11.91
N GLU A 89 10.43 -14.06 -10.74
CA GLU A 89 10.73 -12.75 -10.13
C GLU A 89 10.68 -12.84 -8.60
N ALA A 90 11.53 -12.06 -7.94
CA ALA A 90 11.58 -11.93 -6.49
C ALA A 90 10.71 -10.75 -6.02
N THR A 91 9.39 -10.93 -5.94
CA THR A 91 8.48 -9.86 -5.49
C THR A 91 7.10 -10.38 -5.11
N ALA A 92 6.49 -9.78 -4.10
CA ALA A 92 5.06 -9.87 -3.82
C ALA A 92 4.28 -8.61 -4.22
N GLY A 93 5.00 -7.61 -4.72
CA GLY A 93 4.47 -6.28 -4.94
C GLY A 93 3.82 -6.12 -6.32
N ASN A 94 3.67 -4.86 -6.69
CA ASN A 94 3.07 -4.46 -7.95
C ASN A 94 3.75 -5.05 -9.19
N THR A 95 5.06 -5.31 -9.15
CA THR A 95 5.76 -5.97 -10.27
C THR A 95 5.32 -7.41 -10.47
N GLY A 96 5.08 -8.16 -9.39
CA GLY A 96 4.59 -9.54 -9.49
C GLY A 96 3.18 -9.59 -10.05
N LEU A 97 2.32 -8.68 -9.59
CA LEU A 97 0.98 -8.49 -10.15
C LEU A 97 1.02 -8.12 -11.63
N GLY A 98 1.88 -7.16 -12.02
CA GLY A 98 2.05 -6.77 -13.42
C GLY A 98 2.57 -7.93 -14.29
N LEU A 99 3.55 -8.69 -13.82
CA LEU A 99 4.08 -9.86 -14.54
C LEU A 99 3.01 -10.95 -14.68
N ALA A 100 2.19 -11.20 -13.66
CA ALA A 100 1.07 -12.12 -13.73
C ALA A 100 -0.02 -11.62 -14.70
N GLN A 101 -0.41 -10.36 -14.59
CA GLN A 101 -1.41 -9.70 -15.42
C GLN A 101 -1.04 -9.72 -16.91
N VAL A 102 0.25 -9.58 -17.23
CA VAL A 102 0.75 -9.61 -18.61
C VAL A 102 1.06 -11.02 -19.08
N GLY A 103 1.76 -11.80 -18.26
CA GLY A 103 2.36 -13.06 -18.68
C GLY A 103 1.38 -14.23 -18.75
N ILE A 104 0.41 -14.30 -17.83
CA ILE A 104 -0.57 -15.40 -17.79
C ILE A 104 -1.49 -15.39 -19.02
N PRO A 105 -2.07 -14.24 -19.44
CA PRO A 105 -2.85 -14.17 -20.69
C PRO A 105 -2.03 -14.51 -21.95
N LYS A 106 -0.70 -14.33 -21.91
CA LYS A 106 0.22 -14.72 -22.98
C LYS A 106 0.63 -16.20 -22.93
N GLY A 107 0.14 -16.96 -21.95
CA GLY A 107 0.42 -18.39 -21.80
C GLY A 107 1.73 -18.72 -21.10
N TYR A 108 2.29 -17.80 -20.31
CA TYR A 108 3.50 -18.06 -19.52
C TYR A 108 3.16 -18.57 -18.12
N ARG A 109 4.02 -19.46 -17.62
CA ARG A 109 4.05 -19.85 -16.21
C ARG A 109 4.74 -18.76 -15.40
N ILE A 110 4.16 -18.34 -14.28
CA ILE A 110 4.71 -17.29 -13.42
C ILE A 110 5.07 -17.87 -12.06
N VAL A 111 6.34 -17.75 -11.67
CA VAL A 111 6.85 -18.17 -10.36
C VAL A 111 7.35 -16.93 -9.61
N LEU A 112 6.73 -16.62 -8.48
CA LEU A 112 7.05 -15.48 -7.65
C LEU A 112 7.61 -15.92 -6.30
N VAL A 113 8.78 -15.40 -5.97
CA VAL A 113 9.40 -15.62 -4.66
C VAL A 113 9.08 -14.43 -3.76
N VAL A 114 8.41 -14.70 -2.64
CA VAL A 114 7.73 -13.70 -1.81
C VAL A 114 8.19 -13.83 -0.35
N PRO A 115 8.77 -12.76 0.25
CA PRO A 115 9.02 -12.73 1.68
C PRO A 115 7.74 -12.83 2.52
N ASP A 116 7.81 -13.47 3.68
CA ASP A 116 6.70 -13.70 4.62
C ASP A 116 6.14 -12.44 5.30
N LYS A 117 6.83 -11.30 5.23
CA LYS A 117 6.33 -9.99 5.72
C LYS A 117 5.28 -9.32 4.82
N MET A 118 5.00 -9.88 3.64
CA MET A 118 4.13 -9.24 2.64
C MET A 118 2.64 -9.42 2.98
N SER A 119 1.80 -8.47 2.56
CA SER A 119 0.37 -8.51 2.93
C SER A 119 -0.35 -9.73 2.34
N ARG A 120 -1.34 -10.23 3.09
CA ARG A 120 -2.13 -11.40 2.70
C ARG A 120 -2.90 -11.16 1.40
N GLU A 121 -3.43 -9.95 1.22
CA GLU A 121 -4.18 -9.54 0.04
C GLU A 121 -3.33 -9.65 -1.22
N LYS A 122 -2.05 -9.25 -1.16
CA LYS A 122 -1.12 -9.37 -2.29
C LYS A 122 -0.87 -10.82 -2.68
N ILE A 123 -0.62 -11.68 -1.69
CA ILE A 123 -0.40 -13.12 -1.92
C ILE A 123 -1.65 -13.78 -2.49
N GLN A 124 -2.83 -13.47 -1.95
CA GLN A 124 -4.11 -14.01 -2.43
C GLN A 124 -4.41 -13.53 -3.85
N HIS A 125 -4.15 -12.27 -4.17
CA HIS A 125 -4.33 -11.72 -5.51
C HIS A 125 -3.42 -12.42 -6.53
N LEU A 126 -2.13 -12.60 -6.20
CA LEU A 126 -1.19 -13.34 -7.06
C LEU A 126 -1.66 -14.77 -7.35
N ARG A 127 -2.11 -15.50 -6.31
CA ARG A 127 -2.65 -16.86 -6.46
C ARG A 127 -3.92 -16.87 -7.30
N ALA A 128 -4.82 -15.90 -7.11
CA ALA A 128 -6.05 -15.77 -7.88
C ALA A 128 -5.80 -15.50 -9.37
N LEU A 129 -4.73 -14.77 -9.71
CA LEU A 129 -4.29 -14.58 -11.10
C LEU A 129 -3.73 -15.86 -11.72
N GLY A 130 -3.33 -16.85 -10.91
CA GLY A 130 -2.72 -18.10 -11.36
C GLY A 130 -1.20 -18.15 -11.24
N ALA A 131 -0.58 -17.21 -10.49
CA ALA A 131 0.85 -17.26 -10.23
C ALA A 131 1.19 -18.29 -9.14
N GLU A 132 2.32 -18.99 -9.31
CA GLU A 132 2.90 -19.84 -8.28
C GLU A 132 3.67 -18.98 -7.28
N VAL A 133 3.22 -18.97 -6.04
CA VAL A 133 3.85 -18.17 -4.98
C VAL A 133 4.66 -19.06 -4.06
N ARG A 134 5.98 -18.84 -4.03
CA ARG A 134 6.91 -19.50 -3.10
C ARG A 134 7.29 -18.52 -1.99
N MET A 135 6.94 -18.87 -0.76
CA MET A 135 7.24 -18.05 0.42
C MET A 135 8.70 -18.21 0.83
N THR A 136 9.31 -17.13 1.33
CA THR A 136 10.66 -17.10 1.91
C THR A 136 10.71 -16.25 3.17
N ARG A 137 11.80 -16.37 3.91
CA ARG A 137 12.08 -15.58 5.10
C ARG A 137 12.36 -14.12 4.76
N SER A 138 11.86 -13.22 5.60
CA SER A 138 12.11 -11.78 5.50
C SER A 138 13.22 -11.26 6.43
N ASP A 139 13.70 -12.10 7.35
CA ASP A 139 14.73 -11.78 8.36
C ASP A 139 16.17 -12.06 7.89
N VAL A 140 16.35 -12.55 6.66
CA VAL A 140 17.65 -12.91 6.08
C VAL A 140 18.04 -11.97 4.94
N GLY A 141 19.35 -11.74 4.78
CA GLY A 141 19.92 -10.88 3.74
C GLY A 141 20.62 -11.65 2.61
N LYS A 142 21.17 -10.90 1.66
CA LYS A 142 21.91 -11.42 0.50
C LYS A 142 23.00 -12.42 0.90
N GLY A 143 23.11 -13.52 0.14
CA GLY A 143 24.02 -14.64 0.41
C GLY A 143 23.37 -15.78 1.20
N HIS A 144 22.25 -15.54 1.88
CA HIS A 144 21.49 -16.60 2.54
C HIS A 144 20.62 -17.37 1.53
N PRO A 145 20.54 -18.71 1.58
CA PRO A 145 19.76 -19.51 0.61
C PRO A 145 18.25 -19.25 0.63
N GLU A 146 17.73 -18.69 1.72
CA GLU A 146 16.33 -18.28 1.87
C GLU A 146 16.09 -16.79 1.57
N TYR A 147 17.12 -16.06 1.13
CA TYR A 147 16.92 -14.69 0.65
C TYR A 147 16.14 -14.70 -0.67
N TYR A 148 15.07 -13.93 -0.72
CA TYR A 148 14.08 -13.99 -1.80
C TYR A 148 14.66 -13.73 -3.20
N GLN A 149 15.62 -12.80 -3.33
CA GLN A 149 16.26 -12.52 -4.63
C GLN A 149 17.18 -13.66 -5.07
N ASP A 150 18.06 -14.13 -4.18
CA ASP A 150 18.98 -15.23 -4.45
C ASP A 150 18.21 -16.52 -4.78
N MET A 151 17.10 -16.78 -4.08
CA MET A 151 16.23 -17.92 -4.37
C MET A 151 15.55 -17.78 -5.74
N ALA A 152 15.06 -16.59 -6.12
CA ALA A 152 14.45 -16.39 -7.44
C ALA A 152 15.47 -16.56 -8.56
N GLU A 153 16.68 -16.03 -8.40
CA GLU A 153 17.78 -16.21 -9.35
C GLU A 153 18.15 -17.69 -9.50
N LYS A 154 18.26 -18.42 -8.37
CA LYS A 154 18.49 -19.86 -8.37
C LYS A 154 17.40 -20.63 -9.11
N ILE A 155 16.12 -20.36 -8.83
CA ILE A 155 14.99 -21.00 -9.51
C ILE A 155 15.04 -20.73 -11.01
N ALA A 156 15.35 -19.49 -11.42
CA ALA A 156 15.46 -19.15 -12.83
C ALA A 156 16.63 -19.87 -13.52
N ALA A 157 17.73 -20.12 -12.82
CA ALA A 157 18.86 -20.88 -13.34
C ALA A 157 18.57 -22.39 -13.46
N GLU A 158 17.77 -22.94 -12.54
CA GLU A 158 17.44 -24.37 -12.50
C GLU A 158 16.29 -24.76 -13.45
N VAL A 159 15.35 -23.86 -13.72
CA VAL A 159 14.20 -24.12 -14.62
C VAL A 159 14.62 -23.90 -16.09
N PRO A 160 14.65 -24.93 -16.94
CA PRO A 160 15.09 -24.78 -18.33
C PRO A 160 14.25 -23.76 -19.10
N GLY A 161 14.91 -22.76 -19.69
CA GLY A 161 14.26 -21.70 -20.47
C GLY A 161 13.46 -20.69 -19.64
N ALA A 162 13.66 -20.64 -18.32
CA ALA A 162 13.08 -19.60 -17.50
C ALA A 162 13.74 -18.24 -17.75
N PHE A 163 12.91 -17.20 -17.68
CA PHE A 163 13.33 -15.81 -17.76
C PHE A 163 13.25 -15.18 -16.37
N TYR A 164 14.42 -14.82 -15.82
CA TYR A 164 14.48 -13.99 -14.62
C TYR A 164 14.21 -12.53 -14.99
N ALA A 165 13.07 -11.97 -14.56
CA ALA A 165 12.67 -10.63 -14.98
C ALA A 165 13.60 -9.54 -14.41
N ASN A 166 14.09 -9.70 -13.18
CA ASN A 166 15.09 -8.88 -12.50
C ASN A 166 14.83 -7.36 -12.62
N GLN A 167 13.72 -6.90 -12.04
CA GLN A 167 13.28 -5.51 -12.20
C GLN A 167 14.32 -4.44 -11.80
N PHE A 168 15.26 -4.77 -10.90
CA PHE A 168 16.27 -3.86 -10.39
C PHE A 168 17.40 -3.58 -11.38
N ALA A 169 17.69 -4.51 -12.30
CA ALA A 169 18.78 -4.38 -13.27
C ALA A 169 18.34 -4.51 -14.73
N ASN A 170 17.09 -4.89 -15.00
CA ASN A 170 16.61 -5.07 -16.37
C ASN A 170 16.40 -3.70 -17.06
N PRO A 171 17.13 -3.40 -18.16
CA PRO A 171 17.04 -2.10 -18.83
C PRO A 171 15.68 -1.84 -19.50
N ALA A 172 14.86 -2.88 -19.70
CA ALA A 172 13.49 -2.70 -20.20
C ALA A 172 12.57 -2.01 -19.18
N ASN A 173 12.93 -1.99 -17.89
CA ASN A 173 12.21 -1.23 -16.86
C ASN A 173 12.30 0.30 -17.11
N PRO A 174 13.48 0.94 -17.08
CA PRO A 174 13.57 2.37 -17.39
C PRO A 174 13.13 2.69 -18.82
N LEU A 175 13.36 1.79 -19.79
CA LEU A 175 12.89 1.98 -21.16
C LEU A 175 11.37 2.14 -21.25
N ALA A 176 10.60 1.41 -20.43
CA ALA A 176 9.14 1.52 -20.40
C ALA A 176 8.71 2.97 -20.10
N HIS A 177 9.35 3.61 -19.13
CA HIS A 177 9.02 4.97 -18.72
C HIS A 177 9.58 6.02 -19.68
N GLU A 178 10.76 5.79 -20.24
CA GLU A 178 11.35 6.67 -21.25
C GLU A 178 10.51 6.75 -22.54
N THR A 179 9.93 5.62 -22.95
CA THR A 179 9.20 5.50 -24.22
C THR A 179 7.69 5.66 -24.10
N THR A 180 7.13 5.60 -22.88
CA THR A 180 5.67 5.74 -22.66
C THR A 180 5.34 6.81 -21.63
N THR A 181 5.69 6.62 -20.36
CA THR A 181 5.27 7.50 -19.26
C THR A 181 5.73 8.95 -19.43
N GLY A 182 6.99 9.16 -19.83
CA GLY A 182 7.54 10.50 -20.11
C GLY A 182 6.80 11.23 -21.23
N PRO A 183 6.70 10.63 -22.44
CA PRO A 183 5.91 11.18 -23.54
C PRO A 183 4.46 11.49 -23.19
N GLU A 184 3.79 10.60 -22.45
CA GLU A 184 2.41 10.83 -22.01
C GLU A 184 2.29 12.07 -21.13
N ILE A 185 3.14 12.20 -20.11
CA ILE A 185 3.13 13.37 -19.21
C ILE A 185 3.40 14.65 -19.98
N PHE A 186 4.42 14.64 -20.85
CA PHE A 186 4.80 15.82 -21.63
C PHE A 186 3.67 16.27 -22.56
N SER A 187 3.03 15.32 -23.25
CA SER A 187 1.88 15.61 -24.10
C SER A 187 0.67 16.11 -23.30
N GLN A 188 0.32 15.46 -22.19
CA GLN A 188 -0.83 15.82 -21.35
C GLN A 188 -0.68 17.19 -20.68
N LEU A 189 0.55 17.67 -20.48
CA LEU A 189 0.85 19.00 -19.94
C LEU A 189 1.26 20.01 -21.02
N ASN A 190 0.96 19.73 -22.30
CA ASN A 190 1.21 20.62 -23.44
C ASN A 190 2.68 21.05 -23.58
N GLY A 191 3.60 20.14 -23.30
CA GLY A 191 5.04 20.36 -23.40
C GLY A 191 5.65 21.20 -22.27
N ASP A 192 4.86 21.55 -21.24
CA ASP A 192 5.27 22.47 -20.19
C ASP A 192 5.29 21.77 -18.82
N VAL A 193 6.47 21.27 -18.44
CA VAL A 193 6.71 20.57 -17.18
C VAL A 193 7.97 21.13 -16.53
N ASP A 194 7.88 21.67 -15.32
CA ASP A 194 9.02 22.26 -14.62
C ASP A 194 9.66 21.27 -13.64
N ALA A 195 8.88 20.37 -13.04
CA ALA A 195 9.41 19.33 -12.17
C ALA A 195 8.57 18.05 -12.17
N VAL A 196 9.25 16.93 -11.98
CA VAL A 196 8.64 15.60 -11.80
C VAL A 196 9.10 15.05 -10.45
N VAL A 197 8.15 14.86 -9.54
CA VAL A 197 8.40 14.31 -8.20
C VAL A 197 8.12 12.82 -8.21
N VAL A 198 9.14 12.02 -7.96
CA VAL A 198 9.12 10.55 -8.12
C VAL A 198 9.85 9.87 -6.97
N GLY A 199 9.37 8.69 -6.57
CA GLY A 199 10.07 7.83 -5.62
C GLY A 199 10.87 6.75 -6.31
N VAL A 200 11.84 6.18 -5.59
CA VAL A 200 12.70 5.11 -6.09
C VAL A 200 12.43 3.85 -5.28
N GLY A 201 11.90 2.83 -5.97
CA GLY A 201 12.10 1.42 -5.60
C GLY A 201 13.18 0.86 -6.53
N SER A 202 12.82 0.07 -7.54
CA SER A 202 13.76 -0.40 -8.60
C SER A 202 14.52 0.67 -9.42
N GLY A 203 14.25 1.97 -9.28
CA GLY A 203 14.93 3.05 -10.02
C GLY A 203 14.42 3.34 -11.44
N GLY A 204 13.74 2.40 -12.09
CA GLY A 204 13.39 2.54 -13.52
C GLY A 204 12.54 3.76 -13.86
N THR A 205 11.57 4.13 -13.02
CA THR A 205 10.71 5.30 -13.26
C THR A 205 11.50 6.61 -13.24
N LEU A 206 12.36 6.82 -12.23
CA LEU A 206 13.25 7.98 -12.14
C LEU A 206 14.12 8.09 -13.40
N THR A 207 14.80 7.00 -13.76
CA THR A 207 15.78 7.00 -14.84
C THR A 207 15.14 7.13 -16.21
N GLY A 208 14.04 6.43 -16.46
CA GLY A 208 13.33 6.54 -17.75
C GLY A 208 12.77 7.94 -17.98
N LEU A 209 12.13 8.53 -16.96
CA LEU A 209 11.64 9.90 -17.04
C LEU A 209 12.78 10.91 -17.19
N GLY A 210 13.83 10.80 -16.38
CA GLY A 210 14.96 11.71 -16.45
C GLY A 210 15.66 11.68 -17.81
N ARG A 211 15.85 10.49 -18.41
CA ARG A 211 16.41 10.35 -19.78
C ARG A 211 15.53 10.97 -20.85
N TYR A 212 14.21 10.81 -20.74
CA TYR A 212 13.27 11.41 -21.68
C TYR A 212 13.27 12.94 -21.56
N PHE A 213 13.09 13.48 -20.34
CA PHE A 213 13.02 14.92 -20.12
C PHE A 213 14.34 15.64 -20.38
N ALA A 214 15.49 15.02 -20.11
CA ALA A 214 16.79 15.57 -20.49
C ALA A 214 16.90 15.83 -22.01
N LYS A 215 16.19 15.06 -22.84
CA LYS A 215 16.16 15.23 -24.30
C LYS A 215 15.15 16.27 -24.76
N VAL A 216 13.93 16.28 -24.19
CA VAL A 216 12.81 17.08 -24.72
C VAL A 216 12.53 18.38 -23.96
N SER A 217 12.93 18.45 -22.69
CA SER A 217 12.73 19.60 -21.81
C SER A 217 13.83 19.64 -20.74
N PRO A 218 15.04 20.14 -21.08
CA PRO A 218 16.16 20.21 -20.15
C PRO A 218 15.90 21.07 -18.90
N LYS A 219 14.83 21.88 -18.90
CA LYS A 219 14.38 22.65 -17.74
C LYS A 219 13.71 21.79 -16.66
N THR A 220 13.21 20.60 -17.02
CA THR A 220 12.42 19.77 -16.12
C THR A 220 13.31 19.15 -15.06
N GLU A 221 13.04 19.46 -13.79
CA GLU A 221 13.79 18.92 -12.66
C GLU A 221 13.22 17.58 -12.21
N MET A 222 14.08 16.56 -12.08
CA MET A 222 13.70 15.34 -11.37
C MET A 222 13.90 15.54 -9.85
N VAL A 223 12.84 15.31 -9.09
CA VAL A 223 12.82 15.50 -7.63
C VAL A 223 12.54 14.15 -6.97
N LEU A 224 13.47 13.69 -6.13
CA LEU A 224 13.33 12.45 -5.38
C LEU A 224 12.46 12.64 -4.14
N ALA A 225 11.40 11.83 -4.03
CA ALA A 225 10.60 11.65 -2.83
C ALA A 225 10.94 10.30 -2.19
N ASP A 226 11.50 10.33 -0.99
CA ASP A 226 12.07 9.16 -0.32
C ASP A 226 11.51 9.05 1.11
N PRO A 227 11.18 7.86 1.62
CA PRO A 227 10.80 7.72 3.01
C PRO A 227 12.01 7.94 3.93
N VAL A 228 11.78 8.51 5.12
CA VAL A 228 12.80 8.51 6.19
C VAL A 228 13.16 7.07 6.52
N GLY A 229 14.47 6.77 6.61
CA GLY A 229 15.02 5.43 6.79
C GLY A 229 15.63 4.85 5.52
N SER A 230 15.23 5.32 4.33
CA SER A 230 15.91 4.99 3.07
C SER A 230 17.26 5.71 2.97
N VAL A 231 18.22 5.08 2.28
CA VAL A 231 19.58 5.61 2.10
C VAL A 231 19.68 6.63 0.95
N LEU A 232 18.65 6.73 0.11
CA LEU A 232 18.74 7.45 -1.17
C LEU A 232 18.71 8.97 -1.00
N ALA A 233 17.77 9.53 -0.25
CA ALA A 233 17.72 10.97 0.00
C ALA A 233 18.91 11.47 0.83
N PRO A 234 19.39 10.78 1.88
CA PRO A 234 20.66 11.11 2.52
C PRO A 234 21.83 11.11 1.53
N LEU A 235 21.96 10.07 0.70
CA LEU A 235 23.02 9.98 -0.30
C LEU A 235 23.01 11.16 -1.27
N ILE A 236 21.83 11.57 -1.78
CA ILE A 236 21.72 12.76 -2.65
C ILE A 236 22.13 14.05 -1.93
N LYS A 237 21.77 14.20 -0.66
CA LYS A 237 21.99 15.45 0.09
C LYS A 237 23.41 15.60 0.62
N THR A 238 24.02 14.51 1.07
CA THR A 238 25.28 14.52 1.82
C THR A 238 26.43 13.86 1.06
N GLY A 239 26.13 13.13 -0.03
CA GLY A 239 27.10 12.30 -0.74
C GLY A 239 27.51 11.04 0.03
N LYS A 240 26.88 10.75 1.17
CA LYS A 240 27.21 9.61 2.04
C LYS A 240 26.01 8.69 2.18
N MET A 241 26.26 7.40 2.04
CA MET A 241 25.29 6.36 2.37
C MET A 241 25.22 6.22 3.89
N GLU A 242 24.04 6.41 4.44
CA GLU A 242 23.74 6.23 5.87
C GLU A 242 23.25 4.81 6.13
N GLU A 243 23.14 4.43 7.40
CA GLU A 243 22.53 3.16 7.79
C GLU A 243 21.03 3.19 7.49
N ALA A 244 20.53 2.14 6.83
CA ALA A 244 19.11 2.02 6.53
C ALA A 244 18.29 1.81 7.82
N GLY A 245 17.23 2.60 7.95
CA GLY A 245 16.19 2.43 8.96
C GLY A 245 15.02 1.58 8.44
N SER A 246 13.92 1.57 9.21
CA SER A 246 12.66 0.94 8.81
C SER A 246 11.60 1.99 8.51
N TRP A 247 10.73 1.71 7.56
CA TRP A 247 9.55 2.52 7.25
C TRP A 247 8.37 1.62 6.86
N THR A 248 7.19 2.21 6.85
CA THR A 248 5.91 1.52 6.67
C THR A 248 5.38 1.67 5.26
N VAL A 249 5.74 2.75 4.56
CA VAL A 249 5.41 2.96 3.15
C VAL A 249 5.94 1.82 2.27
N GLU A 250 5.08 1.24 1.45
CA GLU A 250 5.47 0.14 0.56
C GLU A 250 5.82 0.63 -0.87
N GLY A 251 6.86 0.03 -1.46
CA GLY A 251 7.18 0.14 -2.89
C GLY A 251 8.19 1.21 -3.30
N ILE A 252 8.66 2.03 -2.35
CA ILE A 252 9.73 3.03 -2.50
C ILE A 252 10.62 3.04 -1.24
N GLY A 253 11.81 3.62 -1.36
CA GLY A 253 12.88 3.56 -0.37
C GLY A 253 13.69 2.28 -0.53
N GLU A 254 15.01 2.37 -0.33
CA GLU A 254 15.92 1.24 -0.49
C GLU A 254 17.06 1.34 0.55
N ASP A 255 17.69 0.20 0.84
CA ASP A 255 18.92 0.07 1.64
C ASP A 255 20.20 0.01 0.77
N PHE A 256 20.04 0.04 -0.55
CA PHE A 256 21.12 0.14 -1.54
C PHE A 256 20.69 1.03 -2.73
N VAL A 257 21.61 1.33 -3.66
CA VAL A 257 21.26 2.00 -4.92
C VAL A 257 20.97 0.95 -6.00
N PRO A 258 19.73 0.83 -6.49
CA PRO A 258 19.39 -0.09 -7.57
C PRO A 258 20.25 0.14 -8.82
N PRO A 259 20.67 -0.91 -9.54
CA PRO A 259 21.44 -0.74 -10.79
C PRO A 259 20.73 0.10 -11.86
N ASN A 260 19.39 0.02 -11.91
CA ASN A 260 18.59 0.85 -12.80
C ASN A 260 18.45 2.31 -12.35
N ALA A 261 18.81 2.66 -11.10
CA ALA A 261 18.64 4.00 -10.55
C ALA A 261 19.83 4.91 -10.89
N ASP A 262 19.67 5.70 -11.95
CA ASP A 262 20.57 6.80 -12.27
C ASP A 262 20.26 8.04 -11.40
N LEU A 263 20.85 8.07 -10.22
CA LEU A 263 20.70 9.14 -9.23
C LEU A 263 21.32 10.48 -9.67
N SER A 264 22.19 10.49 -10.69
CA SER A 264 22.79 11.72 -11.21
C SER A 264 21.78 12.67 -11.85
N LEU A 265 20.61 12.14 -12.23
CA LEU A 265 19.49 12.89 -12.79
C LEU A 265 18.70 13.68 -11.73
N VAL A 266 18.87 13.37 -10.44
CA VAL A 266 18.11 13.98 -9.35
C VAL A 266 18.64 15.37 -9.05
N LYS A 267 17.77 16.39 -9.18
CA LYS A 267 18.11 17.77 -8.84
C LYS A 267 17.94 18.08 -7.36
N LYS A 268 16.96 17.44 -6.71
CA LYS A 268 16.61 17.67 -5.30
C LYS A 268 15.98 16.42 -4.70
N ALA A 269 16.19 16.20 -3.39
CA ALA A 269 15.58 15.09 -2.66
C ALA A 269 14.88 15.55 -1.38
N TYR A 270 13.77 14.91 -1.05
CA TYR A 270 13.04 15.09 0.20
C TYR A 270 12.90 13.74 0.91
N ALA A 271 13.23 13.73 2.20
CA ALA A 271 12.96 12.60 3.08
C ALA A 271 11.66 12.89 3.81
N ILE A 272 10.68 12.00 3.71
CA ILE A 272 9.32 12.17 4.24
C ILE A 272 9.04 11.11 5.30
N PRO A 273 8.66 11.49 6.53
CA PRO A 273 8.26 10.54 7.56
C PRO A 273 6.99 9.76 7.19
N ASP A 274 6.82 8.55 7.73
CA ASP A 274 5.62 7.73 7.51
C ASP A 274 4.34 8.47 7.90
N LYS A 275 4.31 9.13 9.07
CA LYS A 275 3.13 9.89 9.54
C LYS A 275 2.67 10.90 8.49
N GLN A 276 3.61 11.65 7.91
CA GLN A 276 3.29 12.63 6.87
C GLN A 276 2.78 11.95 5.59
N SER A 277 3.38 10.83 5.20
CA SER A 277 2.95 10.05 4.03
C SER A 277 1.52 9.51 4.20
N MET A 278 1.20 8.94 5.36
CA MET A 278 -0.13 8.38 5.65
C MET A 278 -1.22 9.47 5.69
N LEU A 279 -0.92 10.61 6.32
CA LEU A 279 -1.85 11.75 6.32
C LEU A 279 -2.09 12.26 4.90
N ALA A 280 -1.04 12.42 4.09
CA ALA A 280 -1.17 12.93 2.73
C ALA A 280 -2.00 12.01 1.82
N VAL A 281 -1.87 10.68 1.93
CA VAL A 281 -2.66 9.76 1.10
C VAL A 281 -4.13 9.71 1.54
N ARG A 282 -4.42 9.83 2.84
CA ARG A 282 -5.79 9.94 3.35
C ARG A 282 -6.44 11.27 2.96
N ASP A 283 -5.69 12.36 3.03
CA ASP A 283 -6.10 13.67 2.53
C ASP A 283 -6.40 13.65 1.03
N LEU A 284 -5.60 12.93 0.24
CA LEU A 284 -5.82 12.79 -1.20
C LEU A 284 -7.17 12.11 -1.48
N LEU A 285 -7.53 11.11 -0.68
CA LEU A 285 -8.85 10.48 -0.76
C LEU A 285 -9.97 11.43 -0.30
N SER A 286 -9.84 12.04 0.88
CA SER A 286 -10.94 12.83 1.48
C SER A 286 -11.17 14.16 0.75
N LYS A 287 -10.12 14.79 0.21
CA LYS A 287 -10.19 16.11 -0.45
C LYS A 287 -10.46 16.01 -1.94
N GLU A 288 -9.88 15.03 -2.64
CA GLU A 288 -9.93 14.92 -4.10
C GLU A 288 -10.64 13.65 -4.60
N GLY A 289 -11.04 12.74 -3.70
CA GLY A 289 -11.71 11.49 -4.08
C GLY A 289 -10.78 10.45 -4.71
N ILE A 290 -9.46 10.60 -4.58
CA ILE A 290 -8.47 9.75 -5.24
C ILE A 290 -7.96 8.70 -4.26
N LEU A 291 -8.37 7.44 -4.47
CA LEU A 291 -7.96 6.30 -3.66
C LEU A 291 -6.58 5.77 -4.07
N ALA A 292 -5.53 6.32 -3.46
CA ALA A 292 -4.13 6.06 -3.78
C ALA A 292 -3.44 5.12 -2.77
N GLY A 293 -2.37 4.45 -3.20
CA GLY A 293 -1.51 3.64 -2.33
C GLY A 293 -0.52 4.45 -1.50
N SER A 294 0.11 3.82 -0.50
CA SER A 294 0.95 4.50 0.51
C SER A 294 2.10 5.31 -0.08
N SER A 295 2.78 4.81 -1.12
CA SER A 295 3.91 5.51 -1.76
C SER A 295 3.51 6.86 -2.34
N SER A 296 2.28 6.99 -2.82
CA SER A 296 1.74 8.25 -3.34
C SER A 296 1.58 9.32 -2.27
N GLY A 297 1.41 8.93 -1.01
CA GLY A 297 1.45 9.86 0.12
C GLY A 297 2.81 10.51 0.32
N THR A 298 3.90 9.74 0.21
CA THR A 298 5.28 10.24 0.23
C THR A 298 5.55 11.18 -0.94
N LEU A 299 5.17 10.77 -2.14
CA LEU A 299 5.31 11.55 -3.37
C LEU A 299 4.56 12.87 -3.31
N LEU A 300 3.29 12.84 -2.87
CA LEU A 300 2.48 14.03 -2.69
C LEU A 300 3.07 14.96 -1.63
N SER A 301 3.52 14.43 -0.50
CA SER A 301 4.15 15.23 0.57
C SER A 301 5.40 15.96 0.09
N ALA A 302 6.27 15.25 -0.64
CA ALA A 302 7.46 15.85 -1.24
C ALA A 302 7.10 16.89 -2.31
N ALA A 303 6.07 16.61 -3.13
CA ALA A 303 5.62 17.54 -4.16
C ALA A 303 5.04 18.83 -3.57
N LEU A 304 4.18 18.72 -2.55
CA LEU A 304 3.64 19.88 -1.83
C LEU A 304 4.77 20.71 -1.19
N ARG A 305 5.76 20.06 -0.58
CA ARG A 305 6.92 20.75 -0.03
C ARG A 305 7.74 21.46 -1.12
N TYR A 306 8.03 20.77 -2.22
CA TYR A 306 8.70 21.39 -3.38
C TYR A 306 7.93 22.60 -3.89
N CYS A 307 6.61 22.47 -4.08
CA CYS A 307 5.74 23.51 -4.58
C CYS A 307 5.70 24.75 -3.69
N ARG A 308 5.57 24.57 -2.36
CA ARG A 308 5.56 25.67 -1.37
C ARG A 308 6.89 26.41 -1.27
N GLU A 309 8.00 25.76 -1.62
CA GLU A 309 9.32 26.39 -1.66
C GLU A 309 9.53 27.26 -2.93
N GLN A 310 8.63 27.20 -3.92
CA GLN A 310 8.79 27.97 -5.16
C GLN A 310 8.29 29.41 -5.04
N THR A 311 9.08 30.34 -5.55
CA THR A 311 8.75 31.78 -5.59
C THR A 311 8.09 32.23 -6.89
N VAL A 312 8.06 31.35 -7.90
CA VAL A 312 7.45 31.57 -9.22
C VAL A 312 6.48 30.45 -9.56
N ALA A 313 5.55 30.70 -10.48
CA ALA A 313 4.63 29.67 -10.96
C ALA A 313 5.40 28.56 -11.68
N LYS A 314 5.08 27.31 -11.33
CA LYS A 314 5.65 26.09 -11.94
C LYS A 314 4.57 25.02 -12.13
N ARG A 315 4.75 24.16 -13.12
CA ARG A 315 3.94 22.96 -13.36
C ARG A 315 4.70 21.74 -12.87
N VAL A 316 4.20 21.17 -11.79
CA VAL A 316 4.82 20.05 -11.10
C VAL A 316 3.93 18.83 -11.26
N VAL A 317 4.50 17.66 -11.54
CA VAL A 317 3.75 16.41 -11.64
C VAL A 317 4.30 15.37 -10.67
N THR A 318 3.40 14.61 -10.05
CA THR A 318 3.73 13.42 -9.26
C THR A 318 2.76 12.27 -9.59
N PHE A 319 2.75 11.18 -8.83
CA PHE A 319 2.08 9.93 -9.23
C PHE A 319 1.14 9.35 -8.17
N VAL A 320 -0.01 8.84 -8.64
CA VAL A 320 -0.68 7.72 -7.97
C VAL A 320 -0.08 6.42 -8.50
N CYS A 321 0.93 5.88 -7.81
CA CYS A 321 1.71 4.73 -8.29
C CYS A 321 0.89 3.43 -8.35
N ASP A 322 -0.06 3.27 -7.43
CA ASP A 322 -0.95 2.13 -7.35
C ASP A 322 -2.23 2.46 -6.57
N SER A 323 -3.23 1.59 -6.70
CA SER A 323 -4.55 1.77 -6.07
C SER A 323 -4.50 1.58 -4.55
N GLY A 324 -5.24 2.43 -3.83
CA GLY A 324 -5.43 2.33 -2.39
C GLY A 324 -6.16 1.07 -1.92
N ASN A 325 -6.87 0.36 -2.82
CA ASN A 325 -7.57 -0.89 -2.50
C ASN A 325 -6.65 -1.96 -1.88
N LYS A 326 -5.34 -1.91 -2.21
CA LYS A 326 -4.33 -2.84 -1.71
C LYS A 326 -3.92 -2.59 -0.25
N TYR A 327 -4.42 -1.50 0.35
CA TYR A 327 -4.01 -0.99 1.65
C TYR A 327 -5.20 -0.65 2.57
N LEU A 328 -6.40 -1.17 2.28
CA LEU A 328 -7.62 -0.87 3.06
C LEU A 328 -7.50 -1.32 4.52
N SER A 329 -6.89 -2.49 4.76
CA SER A 329 -6.56 -3.02 6.10
C SER A 329 -5.31 -2.39 6.72
N LYS A 330 -4.77 -1.32 6.11
CA LYS A 330 -3.54 -0.64 6.53
C LYS A 330 -3.76 0.87 6.68
N VAL A 331 -3.26 1.68 5.74
CA VAL A 331 -3.27 3.15 5.85
C VAL A 331 -4.68 3.75 5.98
N PHE A 332 -5.70 3.04 5.49
CA PHE A 332 -7.10 3.43 5.62
C PHE A 332 -7.81 2.80 6.83
N ASP A 333 -7.11 2.02 7.63
CA ASP A 333 -7.57 1.43 8.88
C ASP A 333 -6.97 2.22 10.06
N ASP A 334 -7.85 2.81 10.87
CA ASP A 334 -7.44 3.64 12.01
C ASP A 334 -6.76 2.83 13.12
N PHE A 335 -7.15 1.57 13.30
CA PHE A 335 -6.49 0.67 14.26
C PHE A 335 -5.08 0.37 13.80
N TRP A 336 -4.89 0.05 12.52
CA TRP A 336 -3.55 -0.20 11.99
C TRP A 336 -2.65 1.04 12.12
N LEU A 337 -3.17 2.24 11.85
CA LEU A 337 -2.40 3.48 12.07
C LEU A 337 -2.02 3.65 13.54
N ALA A 338 -2.95 3.39 14.46
CA ALA A 338 -2.68 3.45 15.88
C ALA A 338 -1.62 2.41 16.30
N GLU A 339 -1.67 1.18 15.79
CA GLU A 339 -0.66 0.13 16.05
C GLU A 339 0.74 0.53 15.55
N GLN A 340 0.81 1.21 14.40
CA GLN A 340 2.07 1.74 13.87
C GLN A 340 2.51 3.03 14.57
N GLY A 341 1.72 3.59 15.50
CA GLY A 341 2.04 4.86 16.17
C GLY A 341 1.89 6.08 15.25
N LEU A 342 1.06 5.97 14.21
CA LEU A 342 0.85 6.99 13.18
C LEU A 342 -0.48 7.75 13.37
N ALA A 343 -1.38 7.25 14.21
CA ALA A 343 -2.65 7.91 14.50
C ALA A 343 -2.47 9.13 15.43
N GLU A 344 -3.38 10.10 15.31
CA GLU A 344 -3.48 11.23 16.21
C GLU A 344 -4.50 10.92 17.30
N HIS A 345 -4.02 10.37 18.41
CA HIS A 345 -4.84 10.16 19.61
C HIS A 345 -4.30 11.00 20.76
N GLU A 346 -5.22 11.46 21.61
CA GLU A 346 -4.87 12.03 22.89
C GLU A 346 -4.17 10.96 23.73
N GLN A 347 -2.95 11.26 24.19
CA GLN A 347 -2.24 10.38 25.10
C GLN A 347 -2.70 10.66 26.52
N HIS A 348 -3.28 9.66 27.17
CA HIS A 348 -3.76 9.75 28.54
C HIS A 348 -2.67 9.42 29.57
N GLY A 349 -1.62 8.70 29.15
CA GLY A 349 -0.54 8.25 30.04
C GLY A 349 -0.94 7.08 30.95
N ASP A 350 -2.01 6.37 30.60
CA ASP A 350 -2.57 5.26 31.38
C ASP A 350 -3.08 4.13 30.47
N LEU A 351 -3.84 3.17 31.01
CA LEU A 351 -4.29 1.99 30.24
C LEU A 351 -5.15 2.35 29.03
N ARG A 352 -5.77 3.54 28.97
CA ARG A 352 -6.57 3.95 27.80
C ARG A 352 -5.75 3.99 26.51
N ASP A 353 -4.46 4.29 26.61
CA ASP A 353 -3.55 4.35 25.46
C ASP A 353 -3.30 2.99 24.81
N LEU A 354 -3.70 1.90 25.47
CA LEU A 354 -3.58 0.53 24.99
C LEU A 354 -4.92 -0.06 24.51
N VAL A 355 -6.04 0.63 24.74
CA VAL A 355 -7.35 0.17 24.26
C VAL A 355 -7.53 0.57 22.79
N MET A 356 -7.21 -0.36 21.90
CA MET A 356 -7.29 -0.11 20.45
C MET A 356 -8.73 0.03 19.96
N ARG A 357 -9.67 -0.79 20.47
CA ARG A 357 -11.09 -0.81 20.07
C ARG A 357 -12.00 -0.36 21.21
N THR A 358 -12.16 0.95 21.37
CA THR A 358 -12.95 1.50 22.48
C THR A 358 -14.45 1.34 22.26
N HIS A 359 -15.16 1.01 23.34
CA HIS A 359 -16.60 0.88 23.33
C HIS A 359 -17.28 2.25 23.15
N ARG A 360 -16.63 3.32 23.63
CA ARG A 360 -17.10 4.71 23.54
C ARG A 360 -17.37 5.18 22.11
N THR A 361 -16.54 4.76 21.17
CA THR A 361 -16.65 5.11 19.74
C THR A 361 -17.45 4.07 18.95
N GLY A 362 -17.92 3.00 19.60
CA GLY A 362 -18.65 1.90 18.94
C GLY A 362 -17.77 0.89 18.22
N ASP A 363 -16.45 0.90 18.47
CA ASP A 363 -15.46 0.08 17.76
C ASP A 363 -15.29 -1.33 18.34
N THR A 364 -15.78 -1.56 19.56
CA THR A 364 -15.72 -2.86 20.21
C THR A 364 -16.55 -3.89 19.47
N VAL A 365 -15.93 -5.00 19.11
CA VAL A 365 -16.63 -6.19 18.62
C VAL A 365 -17.11 -6.99 19.83
N TYR A 366 -18.41 -7.07 20.04
CA TYR A 366 -19.04 -7.76 21.18
C TYR A 366 -20.11 -8.76 20.71
N VAL A 367 -20.73 -9.49 21.61
CA VAL A 367 -21.88 -10.39 21.34
C VAL A 367 -22.93 -10.25 22.44
N GLY A 368 -24.22 -10.48 22.12
CA GLY A 368 -25.28 -10.56 23.11
C GLY A 368 -25.34 -11.93 23.82
N PRO A 369 -25.86 -12.01 25.07
CA PRO A 369 -25.87 -13.26 25.83
C PRO A 369 -26.80 -14.34 25.25
N ASP A 370 -27.81 -13.95 24.47
CA ASP A 370 -28.79 -14.85 23.85
C ASP A 370 -28.49 -15.15 22.38
N GLU A 371 -27.41 -14.59 21.83
CA GLU A 371 -26.90 -15.01 20.53
C GLU A 371 -26.29 -16.41 20.61
N SER A 372 -26.22 -17.13 19.48
CA SER A 372 -25.63 -18.46 19.46
C SER A 372 -24.10 -18.45 19.55
N LEU A 373 -23.52 -19.53 20.08
CA LEU A 373 -22.07 -19.76 20.06
C LEU A 373 -21.51 -19.79 18.63
N LEU A 374 -22.30 -20.26 17.66
CA LEU A 374 -21.94 -20.20 16.25
C LEU A 374 -21.80 -18.76 15.74
N ASN A 375 -22.71 -17.87 16.15
CA ASN A 375 -22.63 -16.45 15.81
C ASN A 375 -21.42 -15.79 16.49
N ALA A 376 -21.16 -16.11 17.75
CA ALA A 376 -19.98 -15.64 18.48
C ALA A 376 -18.69 -16.05 17.76
N TYR A 377 -18.52 -17.35 17.46
CA TYR A 377 -17.38 -17.87 16.72
C TYR A 377 -17.24 -17.25 15.32
N GLY A 378 -18.36 -17.11 14.61
CA GLY A 378 -18.38 -16.44 13.30
C GLY A 378 -17.96 -14.97 13.38
N ARG A 379 -18.28 -14.27 14.48
CA ARG A 379 -17.88 -12.89 14.72
C ARG A 379 -16.38 -12.79 15.07
N MET A 380 -15.88 -13.66 15.96
CA MET A 380 -14.44 -13.83 16.25
C MET A 380 -13.62 -13.97 14.97
N ARG A 381 -13.99 -14.93 14.11
CA ARG A 381 -13.29 -15.20 12.84
C ARG A 381 -13.31 -14.05 11.84
N ARG A 382 -14.42 -13.31 11.75
CA ARG A 382 -14.54 -12.18 10.80
C ARG A 382 -13.78 -10.94 11.28
N SER A 383 -13.68 -10.78 12.59
CA SER A 383 -13.01 -9.64 13.22
C SER A 383 -11.56 -9.93 13.62
N ASP A 384 -11.07 -11.15 13.38
CA ASP A 384 -9.72 -11.62 13.74
C ASP A 384 -9.39 -11.43 15.22
N VAL A 385 -10.35 -11.79 16.09
CA VAL A 385 -10.22 -11.74 17.55
C VAL A 385 -10.53 -13.11 18.17
N SER A 386 -9.84 -13.46 19.26
CA SER A 386 -10.04 -14.74 19.96
C SER A 386 -11.00 -14.66 21.16
N GLN A 387 -11.51 -13.45 21.47
CA GLN A 387 -12.40 -13.21 22.58
C GLN A 387 -13.39 -12.09 22.26
N LEU A 388 -14.59 -12.18 22.84
CA LEU A 388 -15.66 -11.20 22.68
C LEU A 388 -16.22 -10.81 24.05
N PRO A 389 -16.30 -9.51 24.37
CA PRO A 389 -17.15 -9.00 25.44
C PRO A 389 -18.61 -9.44 25.21
N VAL A 390 -19.29 -9.86 26.26
CA VAL A 390 -20.72 -10.15 26.23
C VAL A 390 -21.46 -8.97 26.85
N LEU A 391 -22.22 -8.25 26.01
CA LEU A 391 -22.96 -7.06 26.43
C LEU A 391 -24.46 -7.35 26.47
N ASP A 392 -25.12 -6.91 27.53
CA ASP A 392 -26.58 -6.88 27.65
C ASP A 392 -27.05 -5.45 27.92
N ASN A 393 -27.89 -4.92 27.04
CA ASN A 393 -28.33 -3.52 27.07
C ASN A 393 -27.17 -2.50 27.24
N GLY A 394 -26.05 -2.76 26.58
CA GLY A 394 -24.84 -1.92 26.63
C GLY A 394 -23.97 -2.10 27.87
N LYS A 395 -24.34 -2.98 28.81
CA LYS A 395 -23.54 -3.31 30.00
C LYS A 395 -22.76 -4.59 29.78
N LEU A 396 -21.50 -4.60 30.19
CA LEU A 396 -20.67 -5.80 30.19
C LEU A 396 -21.15 -6.76 31.28
N ILE A 397 -21.52 -7.97 30.89
CA ILE A 397 -22.00 -9.02 31.80
C ILE A 397 -21.15 -10.29 31.77
N GLY A 398 -20.24 -10.40 30.81
CA GLY A 398 -19.36 -11.55 30.68
C GLY A 398 -18.35 -11.37 29.56
N ILE A 399 -17.52 -12.38 29.37
CA ILE A 399 -16.62 -12.52 28.24
C ILE A 399 -16.66 -13.96 27.75
N VAL A 400 -16.53 -14.17 26.45
CA VAL A 400 -16.44 -15.51 25.85
C VAL A 400 -15.22 -15.57 24.93
N ASP A 401 -14.41 -16.62 25.08
CA ASP A 401 -13.25 -16.88 24.21
C ASP A 401 -13.35 -18.21 23.43
N GLU A 402 -12.36 -18.49 22.59
CA GLU A 402 -12.31 -19.73 21.80
C GLU A 402 -12.27 -21.00 22.66
N SER A 403 -11.65 -20.93 23.85
CA SER A 403 -11.56 -22.04 24.80
C SER A 403 -12.92 -22.31 25.45
N ASP A 404 -13.65 -21.26 25.84
CA ASP A 404 -15.02 -21.34 26.37
C ASP A 404 -15.96 -21.99 25.35
N ILE A 405 -15.91 -21.53 24.09
CA ILE A 405 -16.71 -22.10 23.00
C ILE A 405 -16.34 -23.56 22.80
N LEU A 406 -15.05 -23.88 22.69
CA LEU A 406 -14.58 -25.25 22.46
C LEU A 406 -15.04 -26.18 23.59
N ALA A 407 -14.87 -25.77 24.85
CA ALA A 407 -15.29 -26.55 26.02
C ALA A 407 -16.80 -26.81 26.02
N HIS A 408 -17.60 -25.89 25.49
CA HIS A 408 -19.06 -26.04 25.44
C HIS A 408 -19.54 -26.90 24.27
N VAL A 409 -18.89 -26.83 23.10
CA VAL A 409 -19.33 -27.54 21.89
C VAL A 409 -18.71 -28.93 21.73
N ASP A 410 -17.57 -29.17 22.37
CA ASP A 410 -16.90 -30.47 22.37
C ASP A 410 -17.80 -31.58 22.98
N GLY A 411 -17.63 -32.81 22.49
CA GLY A 411 -18.48 -33.95 22.85
C GLY A 411 -18.97 -34.77 21.65
N PRO A 412 -19.93 -35.69 21.86
CA PRO A 412 -20.43 -36.62 20.84
C PRO A 412 -20.88 -35.95 19.54
N TYR A 413 -20.83 -36.65 18.42
CA TYR A 413 -21.30 -36.09 17.13
C TYR A 413 -22.79 -35.70 17.20
N ASP A 414 -23.60 -36.53 17.85
CA ASP A 414 -25.01 -36.26 18.09
C ASP A 414 -25.17 -35.05 19.03
N GLY A 415 -26.14 -34.17 18.72
CA GLY A 415 -26.39 -32.96 19.51
C GLY A 415 -25.39 -31.82 19.28
N ARG A 416 -24.41 -31.98 18.38
CA ARG A 416 -23.36 -30.97 18.16
C ARG A 416 -23.93 -29.66 17.64
N TRP A 417 -24.88 -29.72 16.71
CA TRP A 417 -25.48 -28.53 16.12
C TRP A 417 -26.30 -27.74 17.15
N GLU A 418 -26.96 -28.43 18.06
CA GLU A 418 -27.69 -27.86 19.18
C GLU A 418 -26.74 -27.14 20.14
N ARG A 419 -25.57 -27.72 20.44
CA ARG A 419 -24.53 -27.06 21.25
C ARG A 419 -24.02 -25.79 20.58
N PHE A 420 -23.76 -25.80 19.27
CA PHE A 420 -23.38 -24.60 18.53
C PHE A 420 -24.48 -23.53 18.49
N ASN A 421 -25.75 -23.93 18.49
CA ASN A 421 -26.88 -23.01 18.55
C ASN A 421 -27.26 -22.59 19.98
N GLY A 422 -26.61 -23.15 21.00
CA GLY A 422 -26.77 -22.76 22.39
C GLY A 422 -26.41 -21.29 22.61
N PRO A 423 -27.04 -20.61 23.57
CA PRO A 423 -26.84 -19.19 23.79
C PRO A 423 -25.48 -18.92 24.45
N VAL A 424 -24.83 -17.80 24.10
CA VAL A 424 -23.50 -17.42 24.61
C VAL A 424 -23.42 -17.44 26.14
N ARG A 425 -24.49 -17.07 26.85
CA ARG A 425 -24.54 -17.08 28.31
C ARG A 425 -24.22 -18.43 28.96
N THR A 426 -24.32 -19.54 28.23
CA THR A 426 -24.01 -20.88 28.77
C THR A 426 -22.54 -21.25 28.68
N ALA A 427 -21.75 -20.51 27.89
CA ALA A 427 -20.31 -20.73 27.76
C ALA A 427 -19.48 -19.58 28.34
N MET A 428 -20.02 -18.35 28.38
CA MET A 428 -19.27 -17.18 28.83
C MET A 428 -18.80 -17.27 30.28
N THR A 429 -17.67 -16.63 30.57
CA THR A 429 -17.23 -16.34 31.93
C THR A 429 -17.90 -15.07 32.45
N SER A 430 -18.57 -15.15 33.60
CA SER A 430 -19.20 -14.00 34.27
C SER A 430 -18.38 -13.46 35.46
N ASN A 431 -17.36 -14.19 35.91
CA ASN A 431 -16.42 -13.70 36.92
C ASN A 431 -15.32 -12.88 36.23
N LEU A 432 -15.56 -11.58 36.11
CA LEU A 432 -14.71 -10.68 35.33
C LEU A 432 -13.61 -10.06 36.21
N HIS A 433 -12.36 -10.22 35.80
CA HIS A 433 -11.25 -9.46 36.36
C HIS A 433 -11.08 -8.16 35.58
N THR A 434 -11.44 -7.04 36.22
CA THR A 434 -11.44 -5.71 35.60
C THR A 434 -10.33 -4.83 36.15
N LEU A 435 -9.83 -3.93 35.31
CA LEU A 435 -8.89 -2.87 35.69
C LEU A 435 -9.52 -1.50 35.43
N GLN A 436 -9.13 -0.50 36.22
CA GLN A 436 -9.46 0.89 35.99
C GLN A 436 -8.46 1.52 35.01
N ALA A 437 -8.98 2.36 34.11
CA ALA A 437 -8.26 3.07 33.07
C ALA A 437 -7.04 3.83 33.60
N SER A 438 -7.18 4.46 34.77
CA SER A 438 -6.14 5.26 35.42
C SER A 438 -5.00 4.45 36.05
N GLN A 439 -5.05 3.12 36.01
CA GLN A 439 -3.97 2.27 36.51
C GLN A 439 -2.74 2.31 35.59
N THR A 440 -1.60 1.85 36.12
CA THR A 440 -0.35 1.75 35.36
C THR A 440 -0.28 0.45 34.56
N LEU A 441 0.67 0.38 33.62
CA LEU A 441 0.91 -0.82 32.79
C LEU A 441 1.18 -2.09 33.62
N ASP A 442 1.80 -1.95 34.80
CA ASP A 442 2.11 -3.08 35.69
C ASP A 442 0.85 -3.83 36.14
N ALA A 443 -0.31 -3.16 36.17
CA ALA A 443 -1.59 -3.78 36.51
C ALA A 443 -2.05 -4.83 35.49
N LEU A 444 -1.51 -4.81 34.26
CA LEU A 444 -1.83 -5.78 33.22
C LEU A 444 -1.15 -7.14 33.45
N LEU A 445 0.03 -7.16 34.07
CA LEU A 445 0.85 -8.38 34.19
C LEU A 445 0.13 -9.50 34.95
N PRO A 446 -0.50 -9.26 36.13
CA PRO A 446 -1.22 -10.32 36.85
C PRO A 446 -2.41 -10.89 36.07
N VAL A 447 -3.06 -10.09 35.22
CA VAL A 447 -4.16 -10.56 34.36
C VAL A 447 -3.60 -11.49 33.28
N PHE A 448 -2.53 -11.06 32.63
CA PHE A 448 -1.88 -11.85 31.60
C PHE A 448 -1.25 -13.12 32.17
N ASP A 449 -0.71 -13.15 33.39
CA ASP A 449 -0.19 -14.38 34.01
C ASP A 449 -1.24 -15.48 34.17
N ARG A 450 -2.53 -15.11 34.24
CA ARG A 450 -3.67 -16.05 34.27
C ARG A 450 -4.16 -16.46 32.88
N ASN A 451 -3.50 -16.03 31.80
CA ASN A 451 -3.96 -16.17 30.41
C ASN A 451 -5.30 -15.47 30.11
N GLU A 452 -5.65 -14.45 30.89
CA GLU A 452 -6.87 -13.66 30.68
C GLU A 452 -6.59 -12.44 29.78
N VAL A 453 -7.65 -11.82 29.27
CA VAL A 453 -7.61 -10.49 28.67
C VAL A 453 -7.94 -9.43 29.73
N ALA A 454 -7.31 -8.26 29.67
CA ALA A 454 -7.61 -7.18 30.60
C ALA A 454 -8.87 -6.43 30.16
N ILE A 455 -9.87 -6.41 31.04
CA ILE A 455 -11.14 -5.72 30.84
C ILE A 455 -11.03 -4.34 31.49
N ILE A 456 -11.09 -3.28 30.70
CA ILE A 456 -10.83 -1.92 31.16
C ILE A 456 -12.12 -1.16 31.38
N PHE A 457 -12.22 -0.53 32.56
CA PHE A 457 -13.29 0.36 32.96
C PHE A 457 -12.74 1.76 33.26
N ASP A 458 -13.54 2.80 33.04
CA ASP A 458 -13.26 4.16 33.49
C ASP A 458 -14.44 4.58 34.37
N GLY A 459 -14.26 4.43 35.69
CA GLY A 459 -15.38 4.41 36.63
C GLY A 459 -16.25 3.17 36.41
N ASP A 460 -17.53 3.38 36.10
CA ASP A 460 -18.52 2.34 35.84
C ASP A 460 -18.68 2.02 34.34
N GLU A 461 -17.98 2.76 33.48
CA GLU A 461 -18.10 2.62 32.03
C GLU A 461 -17.10 1.61 31.50
N PHE A 462 -17.58 0.61 30.76
CA PHE A 462 -16.72 -0.31 30.04
C PHE A 462 -16.03 0.41 28.88
N VAL A 463 -14.70 0.44 28.88
CA VAL A 463 -13.89 1.12 27.87
C VAL A 463 -13.50 0.16 26.75
N GLY A 464 -13.09 -1.05 27.09
CA GLY A 464 -12.65 -2.03 26.09
C GLY A 464 -11.74 -3.11 26.67
N LEU A 465 -11.08 -3.84 25.79
CA LEU A 465 -10.17 -4.92 26.14
C LEU A 465 -8.72 -4.55 25.79
N ILE A 466 -7.78 -5.03 26.61
CA ILE A 466 -6.33 -4.99 26.32
C ILE A 466 -5.79 -6.42 26.34
N THR A 467 -5.11 -6.79 25.25
CA THR A 467 -4.44 -8.08 25.08
C THR A 467 -2.94 -7.97 25.33
N ARG A 468 -2.26 -9.12 25.41
CA ARG A 468 -0.79 -9.17 25.45
C ARG A 468 -0.16 -8.53 24.21
N ILE A 469 -0.79 -8.70 23.05
CA ILE A 469 -0.29 -8.13 21.78
C ILE A 469 -0.33 -6.60 21.83
N ASP A 470 -1.39 -6.03 22.40
CA ASP A 470 -1.51 -4.57 22.57
C ASP A 470 -0.37 -4.01 23.45
N LEU A 471 -0.06 -4.68 24.57
CA LEU A 471 1.06 -4.30 25.43
C LEU A 471 2.41 -4.44 24.71
N ILE A 472 2.66 -5.55 24.01
CA ILE A 472 3.90 -5.75 23.24
C ILE A 472 4.05 -4.67 22.17
N ASN A 473 2.98 -4.35 21.46
CA ASN A 473 2.95 -3.30 20.44
C ASN A 473 3.22 -1.92 21.03
N HIS A 474 2.68 -1.63 22.23
CA HIS A 474 2.99 -0.40 22.97
C HIS A 474 4.48 -0.34 23.36
N LEU A 475 5.01 -1.39 23.99
CA LEU A 475 6.41 -1.43 24.44
C LEU A 475 7.42 -1.35 23.28
N ARG A 476 7.12 -1.95 22.13
CA ARG A 476 7.96 -1.85 20.91
C ARG A 476 8.18 -0.40 20.47
N ARG A 477 7.22 0.49 20.72
CA ARG A 477 7.21 1.88 20.26
C ARG A 477 7.92 2.85 21.21
N ALA A 478 8.05 2.52 22.49
CA ALA A 478 8.61 3.40 23.52
C ALA A 478 10.16 3.50 23.48
N ARG A 479 10.75 3.54 22.27
CA ARG A 479 12.20 3.71 22.07
C ARG A 479 12.65 5.16 22.19
#